data_AF-X1RGP0-F1
#
_entry.id   AF-X1RGP0-F1
#
_cell.length_a   1.000
_cell.length_b   1.000
_cell.length_c   1.000
_cell.angle_alpha   90.00
_cell.angle_beta   90.00
_cell.angle_gamma   90.00
#
_symmetry.space_group_name_H-M   'P 1'
#
loop_
_entity.id
_entity.type
_entity.pdbx_description
1 polymer ?
#
loop_
_entity_poly.entity_id
_entity_poly.type
_entity_poly.pdbx_seq_one_letter_code
_entity_poly.pdbx_strand_id
1 'polypeptide(L)'
;MQQNEAPPQQKAPIVRVCWDELFDFMRGWFAKTAPILEKPIFELNRYSGVLGAWQKVVEWKVTGGSRGELKEISVICDSYTTLKVRIIVAGLERTDKQLQTALTLPYQDLKLISGQVVVVFCKSDGATAIVFDACIIGKEIVKL
;
A
#
# COMPACT_ATOMS: atom_id res chain seq x y z
N MET A 1 -77.14 -42.47 -25.62
CA MET A 1 -76.29 -41.61 -24.76
C MET A 1 -74.91 -42.24 -24.76
N GLN A 2 -73.93 -41.64 -25.45
CA GLN A 2 -72.54 -42.13 -25.48
C GLN A 2 -71.78 -41.48 -24.33
N GLN A 3 -71.15 -42.30 -23.49
CA GLN A 3 -70.35 -41.88 -22.35
C GLN A 3 -68.90 -41.78 -22.84
N ASN A 4 -68.35 -40.56 -22.89
CA ASN A 4 -66.94 -40.32 -23.24
C ASN A 4 -66.06 -40.66 -22.04
N GLU A 5 -65.18 -41.64 -22.18
CA GLU A 5 -64.09 -41.90 -21.22
C GLU A 5 -62.91 -40.96 -21.50
N ALA A 6 -62.42 -40.28 -20.46
CA ALA A 6 -61.25 -39.40 -20.55
C ALA A 6 -59.94 -40.21 -20.52
N PRO A 7 -58.91 -39.83 -21.29
CA PRO A 7 -57.65 -40.58 -21.35
C PRO A 7 -56.87 -40.52 -20.03
N PRO A 8 -56.12 -41.58 -19.68
CA PRO A 8 -55.43 -41.68 -18.40
C PRO A 8 -54.28 -40.66 -18.30
N GLN A 9 -54.28 -39.84 -17.23
CA GLN A 9 -53.18 -38.93 -16.92
C GLN A 9 -51.92 -39.72 -16.51
N GLN A 10 -50.93 -39.75 -17.39
CA GLN A 10 -49.62 -40.30 -17.10
C GLN A 10 -48.82 -39.33 -16.20
N LYS A 11 -48.60 -39.70 -14.93
CA LYS A 11 -47.77 -38.93 -13.99
C LYS A 11 -46.34 -38.81 -14.54
N ALA A 12 -45.90 -37.60 -14.86
CA ALA A 12 -44.54 -37.34 -15.30
C ALA A 12 -43.53 -37.74 -14.20
N PRO A 13 -42.40 -38.37 -14.56
CA PRO A 13 -41.37 -38.73 -13.59
C PRO A 13 -40.73 -37.47 -13.02
N ILE A 14 -40.77 -37.34 -11.69
CA ILE A 14 -40.12 -36.25 -10.96
C ILE A 14 -38.62 -36.51 -10.97
N VAL A 15 -37.92 -35.92 -11.93
CA VAL A 15 -36.45 -35.91 -11.97
C VAL A 15 -35.97 -34.94 -10.90
N ARG A 16 -35.39 -35.46 -9.81
CA ARG A 16 -34.68 -34.62 -8.83
C ARG A 16 -33.38 -34.17 -9.47
N VAL A 17 -33.37 -32.95 -10.00
CA VAL A 17 -32.13 -32.28 -10.40
C VAL A 17 -31.30 -32.07 -9.13
N CYS A 18 -30.09 -32.62 -9.09
CA CYS A 18 -29.18 -32.48 -7.97
C CYS A 18 -28.62 -31.06 -7.94
N TRP A 19 -29.40 -30.13 -7.40
CA TRP A 19 -29.05 -28.71 -7.31
C TRP A 19 -27.87 -28.49 -6.37
N ASP A 20 -27.64 -29.38 -5.39
CA ASP A 20 -26.62 -29.21 -4.36
C ASP A 20 -25.20 -29.19 -4.93
N GLU A 21 -24.87 -30.10 -5.85
CA GLU A 21 -23.55 -30.13 -6.51
C GLU A 21 -23.31 -28.90 -7.39
N LEU A 22 -24.37 -28.41 -8.05
CA LEU A 22 -24.32 -27.17 -8.84
C LEU A 22 -24.16 -25.94 -7.94
N PHE A 23 -24.86 -25.88 -6.81
CA PHE A 23 -24.74 -24.81 -5.83
C PHE A 23 -23.39 -24.82 -5.14
N ASP A 24 -22.80 -25.98 -4.86
CA ASP A 24 -21.45 -26.11 -4.32
C ASP A 24 -20.39 -25.66 -5.31
N PHE A 25 -20.52 -26.06 -6.58
CA PHE A 25 -19.68 -25.59 -7.66
C PHE A 25 -19.76 -24.06 -7.83
N MET A 26 -20.98 -23.51 -7.87
CA MET A 26 -21.17 -22.05 -7.98
C MET A 26 -20.63 -21.31 -6.75
N ARG A 27 -20.85 -21.82 -5.53
CA ARG A 27 -20.29 -21.22 -4.31
C ARG A 27 -18.76 -21.21 -4.33
N GLY A 28 -18.13 -22.30 -4.76
CA GLY A 28 -16.66 -22.36 -4.93
C GLY A 28 -16.14 -21.40 -6.00
N TRP A 29 -16.96 -21.09 -7.02
CA TRP A 29 -16.63 -20.12 -8.06
C TRP A 29 -16.74 -18.67 -7.54
N PHE A 30 -17.75 -18.37 -6.72
CA PHE A 30 -17.92 -17.04 -6.10
C PHE A 30 -17.04 -16.79 -4.88
N ALA A 31 -16.50 -17.83 -4.22
CA ALA A 31 -15.68 -17.71 -3.01
C ALA A 31 -14.22 -17.24 -3.26
N LYS A 32 -13.81 -16.96 -4.51
CA LYS A 32 -12.38 -16.86 -4.89
C LYS A 32 -11.71 -15.48 -4.78
N THR A 33 -12.34 -14.47 -4.20
CA THR A 33 -11.66 -13.18 -3.99
C THR A 33 -11.95 -12.65 -2.61
N ALA A 34 -11.11 -13.05 -1.64
CA ALA A 34 -11.02 -12.35 -0.38
C ALA A 34 -10.81 -10.85 -0.66
N PRO A 35 -11.54 -9.95 0.01
CA PRO A 35 -11.41 -8.53 -0.22
C PRO A 35 -9.97 -8.09 0.09
N ILE A 36 -9.32 -7.45 -0.87
CA ILE A 36 -8.01 -6.83 -0.69
C ILE A 36 -8.27 -5.52 0.05
N LEU A 37 -7.78 -5.41 1.29
CA LEU A 37 -7.85 -4.16 2.03
C LEU A 37 -6.61 -3.32 1.72
N GLU A 38 -6.83 -2.13 1.19
CA GLU A 38 -5.79 -1.13 0.99
C GLU A 38 -5.86 -0.09 2.12
N LYS A 39 -4.75 0.12 2.82
CA LYS A 39 -4.58 1.14 3.85
C LYS A 39 -3.66 2.23 3.31
N PRO A 40 -4.10 3.49 3.20
CA PRO A 40 -3.21 4.58 2.79
C PRO A 40 -2.15 4.83 3.87
N ILE A 41 -0.95 5.19 3.44
CA ILE A 41 0.15 5.64 4.29
C ILE A 41 0.53 7.06 3.89
N PHE A 42 0.56 7.95 4.88
CA PHE A 42 0.98 9.32 4.75
C PHE A 42 1.75 9.69 6.01
N GLU A 43 3.07 9.66 5.93
CA GLU A 43 3.94 10.07 7.03
C GLU A 43 4.51 11.44 6.68
N LEU A 44 4.21 12.45 7.50
CA LEU A 44 4.68 13.82 7.33
C LEU A 44 5.32 14.29 8.63
N ASN A 45 6.54 14.78 8.56
CA ASN A 45 7.19 15.37 9.71
C ASN A 45 8.12 16.53 9.35
N ARG A 46 8.41 17.35 10.35
CA ARG A 46 9.30 18.50 10.28
C ARG A 46 10.46 18.31 11.23
N TYR A 47 11.65 18.66 10.74
CA TYR A 47 12.82 18.90 11.57
C TYR A 47 13.15 20.40 11.57
N SER A 48 13.50 20.92 12.75
CA SER A 48 14.08 22.26 12.89
C SER A 48 15.23 22.22 13.88
N GLY A 49 16.40 22.73 13.47
CA GLY A 49 17.55 22.80 14.37
C GLY A 49 18.88 23.04 13.66
N VAL A 50 19.93 23.13 14.48
CA VAL A 50 21.32 23.35 14.07
C VAL A 50 22.09 22.07 14.41
N LEU A 51 22.24 21.12 13.48
CA LEU A 51 22.95 19.87 13.80
C LEU A 51 23.76 19.32 12.62
N GLY A 52 25.06 19.14 12.88
CA GLY A 52 26.03 18.43 12.05
C GLY A 52 25.98 16.90 12.17
N ALA A 53 25.04 16.34 12.94
CA ALA A 53 24.74 14.92 12.98
C ALA A 53 23.46 14.61 12.19
N TRP A 54 23.40 13.42 11.60
CA TRP A 54 22.20 12.96 10.89
C TRP A 54 21.01 12.83 11.83
N GLN A 55 19.91 13.47 11.48
CA GLN A 55 18.64 13.42 12.19
C GLN A 55 17.61 12.66 11.37
N LYS A 56 16.93 11.71 12.00
CA LYS A 56 15.80 11.01 11.38
C LYS A 56 14.57 11.92 11.42
N VAL A 57 14.01 12.21 10.26
CA VAL A 57 12.89 13.14 10.14
C VAL A 57 11.58 12.37 10.09
N VAL A 58 11.47 11.45 9.14
CA VAL A 58 10.26 10.64 8.93
C VAL A 58 10.65 9.21 8.61
N GLU A 59 9.83 8.28 9.08
CA GLU A 59 10.03 6.84 8.92
C GLU A 59 8.68 6.18 8.65
N TRP A 60 8.65 5.28 7.68
CA TRP A 60 7.56 4.34 7.49
C TRP A 60 8.10 2.92 7.51
N LYS A 61 7.57 2.10 8.41
CA LYS A 61 7.83 0.65 8.47
C LYS A 61 6.58 -0.10 8.01
N VAL A 62 6.74 -0.99 7.03
CA VAL A 62 5.64 -1.81 6.52
C VAL A 62 5.14 -2.75 7.61
N THR A 63 3.83 -2.70 7.90
CA THR A 63 3.20 -3.55 8.93
C THR A 63 3.41 -5.04 8.63
N GLY A 64 3.56 -5.85 9.69
CA GLY A 64 3.65 -7.31 9.58
C GLY A 64 2.40 -7.90 8.91
N GLY A 65 2.57 -8.77 7.93
CA GLY A 65 1.46 -9.37 7.17
C GLY A 65 0.94 -8.50 6.02
N SER A 66 1.43 -7.27 5.88
CA SER A 66 1.10 -6.37 4.77
C SER A 66 2.18 -6.35 3.70
N ARG A 67 1.80 -5.99 2.47
CA ARG A 67 2.72 -5.56 1.41
C ARG A 67 2.67 -4.04 1.29
N GLY A 68 3.81 -3.36 1.36
CA GLY A 68 3.89 -1.93 1.13
C GLY A 68 4.04 -1.61 -0.36
N GLU A 69 3.50 -0.48 -0.78
CA GLU A 69 3.72 0.12 -2.10
C GLU A 69 4.05 1.59 -1.89
N LEU A 70 5.33 1.94 -2.10
CA LEU A 70 5.79 3.31 -1.99
C LEU A 70 5.39 4.06 -3.27
N LYS A 71 4.80 5.24 -3.10
CA LYS A 71 4.38 6.10 -4.20
C LYS A 71 5.26 7.33 -4.35
N GLU A 72 5.62 7.95 -3.24
CA GLU A 72 6.39 9.19 -3.31
C GLU A 72 7.20 9.39 -2.04
N ILE A 73 8.40 9.97 -2.21
CA ILE A 73 9.11 10.67 -1.15
C ILE A 73 9.31 12.11 -1.61
N SER A 74 8.87 13.06 -0.79
CA SER A 74 9.01 14.49 -1.08
C SER A 74 9.66 15.20 0.10
N VAL A 75 10.62 16.07 -0.20
CA VAL A 75 11.35 16.85 0.80
C VAL A 75 11.54 18.30 0.35
N ILE A 76 11.47 19.22 1.31
CA ILE A 76 11.68 20.65 1.12
C ILE A 76 12.41 21.23 2.31
N CYS A 77 13.24 22.24 2.05
CA CYS A 77 13.97 22.97 3.07
C CYS A 77 13.92 24.47 2.79
N ASP A 78 14.02 25.27 3.85
CA ASP A 78 14.22 26.71 3.78
C ASP A 78 15.64 27.12 3.33
N SER A 79 16.66 26.28 3.56
CA SER A 79 18.06 26.56 3.21
C SER A 79 18.79 25.33 2.67
N TYR A 80 18.96 25.27 1.34
CA TYR A 80 19.62 24.16 0.64
C TYR A 80 21.16 24.23 0.66
N THR A 81 21.74 25.40 0.92
CA THR A 81 23.19 25.62 0.83
C THR A 81 23.99 24.85 1.89
N THR A 82 23.34 24.41 2.96
CA THR A 82 23.95 23.69 4.08
C THR A 82 23.31 22.33 4.33
N LEU A 83 22.27 21.97 3.56
CA LEU A 83 21.48 20.77 3.74
C LEU A 83 22.14 19.56 3.08
N LYS A 84 22.23 18.47 3.83
CA LYS A 84 22.43 17.12 3.30
C LYS A 84 21.23 16.26 3.61
N VAL A 85 20.81 15.48 2.61
CA VAL A 85 19.67 14.57 2.73
C VAL A 85 20.15 13.15 2.48
N ARG A 86 19.69 12.25 3.34
CA ARG A 86 19.89 10.82 3.18
C ARG A 86 18.56 10.08 3.16
N ILE A 87 18.34 9.27 2.13
CA ILE A 87 17.12 8.49 1.97
C ILE A 87 17.48 7.02 1.91
N ILE A 88 16.88 6.22 2.79
CA ILE A 88 17.06 4.77 2.85
C ILE A 88 15.73 4.12 2.52
N VAL A 89 15.72 3.24 1.52
CA VAL A 89 14.53 2.50 1.10
C VAL A 89 14.85 1.01 1.11
N ALA A 90 14.14 0.23 1.95
CA ALA A 90 14.37 -1.21 2.07
C ALA A 90 15.83 -1.58 2.41
N GLY A 91 16.50 -0.75 3.24
CA GLY A 91 17.90 -0.94 3.62
C GLY A 91 18.92 -0.48 2.57
N LEU A 92 18.48 -0.02 1.40
CA LEU A 92 19.36 0.54 0.38
C LEU A 92 19.39 2.06 0.49
N GLU A 93 20.60 2.60 0.63
CA GLU A 93 20.83 4.04 0.58
C GLU A 93 20.69 4.53 -0.86
N ARG A 94 19.75 5.44 -1.10
CA ARG A 94 19.42 5.98 -2.43
C ARG A 94 19.96 7.37 -2.66
N THR A 95 20.22 8.12 -1.59
CA THR A 95 20.69 9.50 -1.68
C THR A 95 21.58 9.77 -0.47
N ASP A 96 22.77 10.30 -0.70
CA ASP A 96 23.62 11.00 0.27
C ASP A 96 24.22 12.19 -0.48
N LYS A 97 23.40 13.23 -0.67
CA LYS A 97 23.78 14.38 -1.49
C LYS A 97 23.29 15.66 -0.87
N GLN A 98 24.02 16.73 -1.17
CA GLN A 98 23.54 18.07 -0.98
C GLN A 98 22.47 18.37 -2.02
N LEU A 99 21.29 18.79 -1.56
CA LEU A 99 20.24 19.27 -2.45
C LEU A 99 20.45 20.75 -2.74
N GLN A 100 19.99 21.21 -3.91
CA GLN A 100 19.97 22.64 -4.26
C GLN A 100 18.54 23.19 -4.38
N THR A 101 17.54 22.30 -4.37
CA THR A 101 16.12 22.62 -4.50
C THR A 101 15.30 21.49 -3.87
N ALA A 102 13.98 21.67 -3.82
CA ALA A 102 13.04 20.65 -3.37
C ALA A 102 13.20 19.38 -4.21
N LEU A 103 13.08 18.23 -3.56
CA LEU A 103 13.23 16.93 -4.21
C LEU A 103 11.96 16.12 -4.02
N THR A 104 11.39 15.68 -5.15
CA THR A 104 10.29 14.74 -5.19
C THR A 104 10.73 13.53 -6.00
N LEU A 105 10.62 12.35 -5.39
CA LEU A 105 10.95 11.06 -5.98
C LEU A 105 9.67 10.23 -6.14
N PRO A 106 9.03 10.28 -7.32
CA PRO A 106 7.87 9.43 -7.59
C PRO A 106 8.32 7.99 -7.90
N TYR A 107 7.54 7.04 -7.42
CA TYR A 107 7.71 5.61 -7.65
C TYR A 107 6.43 5.03 -8.24
N GLN A 108 6.54 4.37 -9.39
CA GLN A 108 5.37 3.75 -10.03
C GLN A 108 4.96 2.46 -9.30
N ASP A 109 5.91 1.54 -9.14
CA ASP A 109 5.66 0.18 -8.67
C ASP A 109 6.69 -0.31 -7.63
N LEU A 110 7.19 0.58 -6.78
CA LEU A 110 8.15 0.16 -5.76
C LEU A 110 7.44 -0.56 -4.62
N LYS A 111 7.59 -1.89 -4.59
CA LYS A 111 6.93 -2.77 -3.64
C LYS A 111 7.88 -3.13 -2.50
N LEU A 112 7.37 -3.02 -1.28
CA LEU A 112 8.07 -3.30 -0.04
C LEU A 112 7.47 -4.54 0.61
N ILE A 113 8.31 -5.42 1.14
CA ILE A 113 7.86 -6.58 1.93
C ILE A 113 7.62 -6.17 3.39
N SER A 114 6.88 -7.00 4.12
CA SER A 114 6.59 -6.76 5.54
C SER A 114 7.89 -6.51 6.34
N GLY A 115 7.86 -5.51 7.21
CA GLY A 115 8.98 -5.16 8.07
C GLY A 115 10.07 -4.31 7.39
N GLN A 116 10.05 -4.12 6.07
CA GLN A 116 10.95 -3.15 5.42
C GLN A 116 10.62 -1.73 5.84
N VAL A 117 11.65 -0.89 5.83
CA VAL A 117 11.59 0.48 6.33
C VAL A 117 12.01 1.45 5.22
N VAL A 118 11.30 2.56 5.15
CA VAL A 118 11.64 3.77 4.40
C VAL A 118 11.96 4.85 5.41
N VAL A 119 13.12 5.47 5.30
CA VAL A 119 13.56 6.50 6.24
C VAL A 119 14.16 7.67 5.49
N VAL A 120 13.79 8.88 5.91
CA VAL A 120 14.41 10.13 5.46
C VAL A 120 15.17 10.75 6.63
N PHE A 121 16.43 11.06 6.36
CA PHE A 121 17.32 11.78 7.25
C PHE A 121 17.71 13.12 6.65
N CYS A 122 17.91 14.10 7.51
CA CYS A 122 18.53 15.36 7.15
C CYS A 122 19.71 15.66 8.06
N LYS A 123 20.60 16.52 7.58
CA LYS A 123 21.70 17.06 8.34
C LYS A 123 21.98 18.48 7.83
N SER A 124 22.35 19.40 8.74
CA SER A 124 22.89 20.71 8.37
C SER A 124 24.38 20.73 8.64
N ASP A 125 25.20 21.04 7.63
CA ASP A 125 26.64 21.30 7.81
C ASP A 125 26.92 22.78 8.18
N GLY A 126 25.88 23.61 8.30
CA GLY A 126 26.00 25.04 8.59
C GLY A 126 25.86 25.39 10.07
N ALA A 127 26.23 26.64 10.41
CA ALA A 127 25.98 27.23 11.73
C ALA A 127 24.55 27.75 11.90
N THR A 128 23.77 27.79 10.82
CA THR A 128 22.38 28.28 10.81
C THR A 128 21.40 27.13 10.98
N ALA A 129 20.31 27.40 11.68
CA ALA A 129 19.20 26.47 11.77
C ALA A 129 18.57 26.30 10.39
N ILE A 130 18.14 25.08 10.09
CA ILE A 130 17.32 24.77 8.92
C ILE A 130 15.93 24.33 9.38
N VAL A 131 14.94 24.57 8.55
CA VAL A 131 13.60 23.98 8.63
C VAL A 131 13.44 23.04 7.45
N PHE A 132 13.32 21.75 7.76
CA PHE A 132 13.26 20.68 6.78
C PHE A 132 11.96 19.90 6.96
N ASP A 133 11.17 19.81 5.90
CA ASP A 133 9.92 19.05 5.86
C ASP A 133 10.11 17.83 4.95
N ALA A 134 9.60 16.68 5.39
CA ALA A 134 9.66 15.44 4.63
C ALA A 134 8.34 14.68 4.70
N CYS A 135 7.95 14.12 3.56
CA CYS A 135 6.74 13.34 3.39
C CYS A 135 7.05 12.00 2.72
N ILE A 136 6.42 10.93 3.20
CA ILE A 136 6.39 9.60 2.60
C ILE A 136 4.93 9.26 2.30
N ILE A 137 4.64 8.96 1.03
CA ILE A 137 3.31 8.58 0.56
C ILE A 137 3.36 7.16 0.02
N GLY A 138 2.39 6.34 0.41
CA GLY A 138 2.26 4.99 -0.07
C GLY A 138 0.94 4.34 0.32
N LYS A 139 0.89 3.02 0.18
CA LYS A 139 -0.20 2.20 0.70
C LYS A 139 0.31 0.87 1.21
N GLU A 140 -0.44 0.28 2.12
CA GLU A 140 -0.29 -1.10 2.55
C GLU A 140 -1.45 -1.94 2.06
N ILE A 141 -1.13 -3.10 1.52
CA ILE A 141 -2.09 -4.07 1.02
C ILE A 141 -2.11 -5.25 1.98
N VAL A 142 -3.23 -5.46 2.66
CA VAL A 142 -3.46 -6.57 3.58
C VAL A 142 -4.23 -7.66 2.83
N LYS A 143 -3.70 -8.87 2.82
CA LYS A 143 -4.47 -10.06 2.44
C LYS A 143 -5.11 -10.63 3.69
N LEU A 144 -6.44 -10.62 3.73
CA LEU A 144 -7.24 -11.31 4.74
C LEU A 144 -7.21 -12.82 4.52
#